data_AF-A0A9D9RVZ6-F1
#
_entry.id   AF-A0A9D9RVZ6-F1
#
_cell.length_a   1.000
_cell.length_b   1.000
_cell.length_c   1.000
_cell.angle_alpha   90.00
_cell.angle_beta   90.00
_cell.angle_gamma   90.00
#
_symmetry.space_group_name_H-M   'P 1'
#
loop_
_entity.id
_entity.type
_entity.pdbx_description
1 polymer ?
#
loop_
_entity_poly.entity_id
_entity_poly.type
_entity_poly.pdbx_seq_one_letter_code
_entity_poly.pdbx_strand_id
1 'polypeptide(L)'
;MAPINKKGVTKLIPEFPRFIEQATYIQPVLCIADTDGKCVKELIAKWLPKTLPRNFCLRLAVTEAESWLIADRKSIADYLGIPEMHVSKAPDNEADPKRHLLNLARKSKNRDLRLELVSQTDISKQGTGYNPRLCHFVRTHWSAKRAANNSPSLARALLRIAKLAEPNN
;
A
#
# COMPACT_ATOMS: atom_id res chain seq x y z
N MET A 1 -9.53 14.13 -10.48
CA MET A 1 -9.81 12.82 -11.11
C MET A 1 -9.91 11.76 -10.05
N ALA A 2 -10.86 10.83 -10.15
CA ALA A 2 -10.89 9.65 -9.27
C ALA A 2 -9.79 8.64 -9.68
N PRO A 3 -9.19 7.91 -8.73
CA PRO A 3 -8.18 6.89 -9.05
C PRO A 3 -8.81 5.72 -9.83
N ILE A 4 -8.06 5.17 -10.79
CA ILE A 4 -8.49 4.00 -11.58
C ILE A 4 -8.11 2.72 -10.83
N ASN A 5 -9.10 1.91 -10.45
CA ASN A 5 -8.86 0.60 -9.85
C ASN A 5 -8.78 -0.49 -10.93
N LYS A 6 -7.58 -1.03 -11.18
CA LYS A 6 -7.37 -2.12 -12.15
C LYS A 6 -7.65 -3.52 -11.62
N LYS A 7 -7.98 -3.69 -10.33
CA LYS A 7 -8.23 -4.99 -9.68
C LYS A 7 -7.03 -5.96 -9.75
N GLY A 8 -5.83 -5.44 -9.48
CA GLY A 8 -4.58 -6.22 -9.38
C GLY A 8 -3.62 -6.07 -10.56
N VAL A 9 -2.40 -6.60 -10.37
CA VAL A 9 -1.28 -6.44 -11.33
C VAL A 9 -1.53 -7.10 -12.68
N THR A 10 -2.27 -8.22 -12.72
CA THR A 10 -2.58 -8.97 -13.95
C THR A 10 -3.36 -8.13 -14.97
N LYS A 11 -4.17 -7.18 -14.49
CA LYS A 11 -4.94 -6.24 -15.32
C LYS A 11 -4.26 -4.87 -15.47
N LEU A 12 -3.31 -4.55 -14.60
CA LEU A 12 -2.54 -3.32 -14.66
C LEU A 12 -1.42 -3.39 -15.72
N ILE A 13 -0.65 -4.48 -15.74
CA ILE A 13 0.54 -4.63 -16.59
C ILE A 13 0.21 -4.46 -18.08
N PRO A 14 -0.86 -5.06 -18.65
CA PRO A 14 -1.18 -4.90 -20.07
C PRO A 14 -1.47 -3.45 -20.49
N GLU A 15 -1.77 -2.56 -19.53
CA GLU A 15 -2.09 -1.16 -19.79
C GLU A 15 -0.88 -0.23 -19.69
N PHE A 16 0.27 -0.74 -19.25
CA PHE A 16 1.47 0.08 -19.11
C PHE A 16 1.85 0.82 -20.40
N PRO A 17 1.76 0.24 -21.61
CA PRO A 17 2.00 1.00 -22.84
C PRO A 17 1.13 2.27 -22.94
N ARG A 18 -0.17 2.14 -22.68
CA ARG A 18 -1.12 3.27 -22.70
C ARG A 18 -0.80 4.30 -21.62
N PHE A 19 -0.46 3.86 -20.41
CA PHE A 19 -0.10 4.76 -19.31
C PHE A 19 1.24 5.47 -19.55
N ILE A 20 2.20 4.81 -20.18
CA ILE A 20 3.49 5.39 -20.55
C ILE A 20 3.30 6.43 -21.66
N GLU A 21 2.48 6.14 -22.67
CA GLU A 21 2.12 7.11 -23.70
C GLU A 21 1.43 8.34 -23.08
N GLN A 22 0.46 8.14 -22.18
CA GLN A 22 -0.19 9.22 -21.46
C GLN A 22 0.79 10.06 -20.62
N ALA A 23 1.73 9.40 -19.93
CA ALA A 23 2.80 10.08 -19.19
C ALA A 23 3.73 10.90 -20.09
N THR A 24 3.94 10.46 -21.33
CA THR A 24 4.83 11.13 -22.28
C THR A 24 4.20 12.41 -22.81
N TYR A 25 2.91 12.39 -23.15
CA TYR A 25 2.30 13.47 -23.93
C TYR A 25 1.24 14.29 -23.20
N ILE A 26 0.63 13.76 -22.14
CA ILE A 26 -0.60 14.35 -21.57
C ILE A 26 -0.39 14.84 -20.15
N GLN A 27 -0.05 13.93 -19.23
CA GLN A 27 0.00 14.25 -17.79
C GLN A 27 0.81 13.22 -17.01
N PRO A 28 1.35 13.58 -15.83
CA PRO A 28 1.98 12.61 -14.94
C PRO A 28 1.08 11.42 -14.60
N VAL A 29 1.66 10.22 -14.61
CA VAL A 29 0.96 8.96 -14.28
C VAL A 29 1.65 8.27 -13.11
N LEU A 30 0.89 8.06 -12.03
CA LEU A 30 1.28 7.28 -10.87
C LEU A 30 0.53 5.93 -10.87
N CYS A 31 1.27 4.84 -10.93
CA CYS A 31 0.78 3.49 -10.71
C CYS A 31 1.26 2.98 -9.35
N ILE A 32 0.34 2.44 -8.55
CA ILE A 32 0.64 1.79 -7.27
C ILE A 32 0.15 0.34 -7.34
N ALA A 33 1.00 -0.59 -6.90
CA ALA A 33 0.68 -2.00 -6.74
C ALA A 33 1.50 -2.59 -5.58
N ASP A 34 1.44 -3.89 -5.38
CA ASP A 34 2.28 -4.66 -4.46
C ASP A 34 3.13 -5.68 -5.23
N THR A 35 4.05 -6.34 -4.52
CA THR A 35 4.97 -7.31 -5.14
C THR A 35 4.50 -8.75 -5.07
N ASP A 36 3.45 -9.06 -4.32
CA ASP A 36 3.04 -10.44 -3.98
C ASP A 36 4.23 -11.28 -3.47
N GLY A 37 5.11 -10.67 -2.67
CA GLY A 37 6.31 -11.29 -2.11
C GLY A 37 7.47 -11.48 -3.10
N LYS A 38 7.34 -11.03 -4.36
CA LYS A 38 8.38 -11.17 -5.39
C LYS A 38 9.43 -10.06 -5.31
N CYS A 39 10.59 -10.32 -5.91
CA CYS A 39 11.68 -9.35 -6.00
C CYS A 39 11.27 -8.14 -6.85
N VAL A 40 11.30 -6.94 -6.25
CA VAL A 40 10.94 -5.67 -6.92
C VAL A 40 11.75 -5.43 -8.21
N LYS A 41 13.06 -5.76 -8.20
CA LYS A 41 13.93 -5.53 -9.37
C LYS A 41 13.51 -6.41 -10.55
N GLU A 42 13.17 -7.66 -10.29
CA GLU A 42 12.70 -8.60 -11.30
C GLU A 42 11.34 -8.17 -11.87
N LEU A 43 10.42 -7.73 -11.00
CA LEU A 43 9.11 -7.24 -11.44
C LEU A 43 9.26 -6.02 -12.36
N ILE A 44 10.09 -5.04 -11.98
CA ILE A 44 10.34 -3.85 -12.81
C ILE A 44 10.97 -4.25 -14.15
N ALA A 45 11.99 -5.12 -14.15
CA ALA A 45 12.64 -5.57 -15.37
C ALA A 45 11.69 -6.36 -16.28
N LYS A 46 10.73 -7.09 -15.70
CA LYS A 46 9.73 -7.86 -16.44
C LYS A 46 8.60 -7.00 -17.01
N TRP A 47 8.16 -5.99 -16.26
CA TRP A 47 6.92 -5.27 -16.60
C TRP A 47 7.15 -3.99 -17.38
N LEU A 48 8.33 -3.37 -17.27
CA LEU A 48 8.59 -2.04 -17.81
C LEU A 48 9.71 -2.08 -18.85
N PRO A 49 9.64 -1.21 -19.87
CA PRO A 49 10.76 -1.00 -20.79
C PRO A 49 11.98 -0.41 -20.07
N LYS A 50 13.16 -0.50 -20.71
CA LYS A 50 14.42 0.02 -20.18
C LYS A 50 14.39 1.55 -19.97
N THR A 51 13.66 2.27 -20.83
CA THR A 51 13.51 3.72 -20.79
C THR A 51 12.07 4.08 -20.50
N LEU A 52 11.87 5.05 -19.60
CA LEU A 52 10.55 5.53 -19.20
C LEU A 52 10.55 7.07 -19.21
N PRO A 53 9.42 7.69 -19.57
CA PRO A 53 9.29 9.14 -19.46
C PRO A 53 9.38 9.57 -17.98
N ARG A 54 9.94 10.76 -17.72
CA ARG A 54 10.08 11.32 -16.35
C ARG A 54 8.76 11.35 -15.58
N ASN A 55 7.67 11.56 -16.32
CA ASN A 55 6.30 11.68 -15.84
C ASN A 55 5.60 10.33 -15.56
N PHE A 56 6.28 9.19 -15.72
CA PHE A 56 5.73 7.88 -15.36
C PHE A 56 6.37 7.37 -14.06
N CYS A 57 5.54 6.95 -13.11
CA CYS A 57 5.99 6.45 -11.82
C CYS A 57 5.22 5.18 -11.40
N LEU A 58 5.90 4.04 -11.36
CA LEU A 58 5.41 2.83 -10.70
C LEU A 58 5.99 2.71 -9.28
N ARG A 59 5.13 2.47 -8.28
CA ARG A 59 5.54 2.15 -6.91
C ARG A 59 4.89 0.88 -6.41
N LEU A 60 5.71 0.08 -5.73
CA LEU A 60 5.33 -1.24 -5.24
C LEU A 60 5.47 -1.27 -3.72
N ALA A 61 4.38 -1.58 -3.02
CA ALA A 61 4.43 -2.00 -1.63
C ALA A 61 5.08 -3.39 -1.54
N VAL A 62 5.99 -3.59 -0.60
CA VAL A 62 6.68 -4.89 -0.47
C VAL A 62 5.73 -5.89 0.17
N THR A 63 5.65 -7.06 -0.46
CA THR A 63 4.73 -8.15 -0.15
C THR A 63 3.28 -7.78 -0.46
N GLU A 64 2.67 -6.88 0.31
CA GLU A 64 1.28 -6.45 0.19
C GLU A 64 1.12 -4.98 0.60
N ALA A 65 0.04 -4.32 0.15
CA ALA A 65 -0.29 -2.93 0.51
C ALA A 65 -0.47 -2.72 2.03
N GLU A 66 -0.87 -3.75 2.77
CA GLU A 66 -0.99 -3.72 4.22
C GLU A 66 0.33 -3.39 4.94
N SER A 67 1.49 -3.69 4.33
CA SER A 67 2.80 -3.30 4.88
C SER A 67 2.88 -1.78 5.07
N TRP A 68 2.38 -0.99 4.12
CA TRP A 68 2.33 0.47 4.20
C TRP A 68 1.32 0.97 5.23
N LEU A 69 0.19 0.27 5.40
CA LEU A 69 -0.82 0.62 6.41
C LEU A 69 -0.25 0.45 7.82
N ILE A 70 0.41 -0.69 8.07
CA ILE A 70 1.02 -1.03 9.37
C ILE A 70 2.16 -0.07 9.73
N ALA A 71 2.87 0.45 8.72
CA ALA A 71 4.06 1.28 8.92
C ALA A 71 3.80 2.59 9.69
N ASP A 72 2.57 3.13 9.68
CA ASP A 72 2.18 4.14 10.67
C ASP A 72 1.80 3.47 11.99
N ARG A 73 2.83 2.93 12.68
CA ARG A 73 2.69 2.06 13.85
C ARG A 73 1.83 2.68 14.94
N LYS A 74 2.05 3.96 15.22
CA LYS A 74 1.28 4.72 16.20
C LYS A 74 -0.20 4.75 15.83
N SER A 75 -0.51 5.15 14.60
CA SER A 75 -1.91 5.39 14.21
C SER A 75 -2.69 4.10 14.08
N ILE A 76 -2.07 3.02 13.57
CA ILE A 76 -2.76 1.73 13.50
C ILE A 76 -2.98 1.15 14.90
N ALA A 77 -2.04 1.33 15.83
CA ALA A 77 -2.20 0.92 17.22
C ALA A 77 -3.35 1.69 17.89
N ASP A 78 -3.37 3.01 17.74
CA ASP A 78 -4.42 3.89 18.26
C ASP A 78 -5.79 3.53 17.65
N TYR A 79 -5.87 3.35 16.32
CA TYR A 79 -7.10 3.00 15.61
C TYR A 79 -7.67 1.65 16.05
N LEU A 80 -6.81 0.65 16.25
CA LEU A 80 -7.21 -0.66 16.75
C LEU A 80 -7.38 -0.69 18.28
N GLY A 81 -6.98 0.36 19.02
CA GLY A 81 -7.01 0.38 20.47
C GLY A 81 -6.09 -0.67 21.13
N ILE A 82 -4.91 -0.90 20.55
CA ILE A 82 -3.91 -1.87 21.05
C ILE A 82 -2.60 -1.16 21.43
N PRO A 83 -1.76 -1.76 22.29
CA PRO A 83 -0.39 -1.26 22.52
C PRO A 83 0.46 -1.25 21.25
N GLU A 84 1.17 -0.15 20.98
CA GLU A 84 2.05 0.00 19.79
C GLU A 84 3.17 -1.05 19.74
N MET A 85 3.61 -1.56 20.90
CA MET A 85 4.62 -2.61 20.98
C MET A 85 4.25 -3.91 20.25
N HIS A 86 2.96 -4.12 19.97
CA HIS A 86 2.50 -5.27 19.17
C HIS A 86 2.65 -5.06 17.67
N VAL A 87 2.83 -3.82 17.22
CA VAL A 87 2.93 -3.48 15.80
C VAL A 87 4.37 -3.59 15.33
N SER A 88 4.59 -4.34 14.24
CA SER A 88 5.92 -4.58 13.66
C SER A 88 6.71 -3.29 13.43
N LYS A 89 8.00 -3.33 13.74
CA LYS A 89 8.95 -2.23 13.46
C LYS A 89 9.46 -2.24 12.02
N ALA A 90 9.29 -3.36 11.30
CA ALA A 90 9.75 -3.51 9.92
C ALA A 90 8.67 -4.15 9.05
N PRO A 91 7.54 -3.47 8.77
CA PRO A 91 6.41 -4.06 8.05
C PRO A 91 6.73 -4.53 6.63
N ASP A 92 7.71 -3.91 5.97
CA ASP A 92 8.19 -4.34 4.65
C ASP A 92 8.83 -5.74 4.67
N ASN A 93 9.27 -6.23 5.84
CA ASN A 93 9.87 -7.55 6.02
C ASN A 93 8.86 -8.61 6.47
N GLU A 94 7.60 -8.24 6.70
CA GLU A 94 6.55 -9.21 7.04
C GLU A 94 6.25 -10.08 5.81
N ALA A 95 6.28 -11.40 6.01
CA ALA A 95 5.99 -12.36 4.96
C ALA A 95 4.50 -12.36 4.55
N ASP A 96 3.61 -11.97 5.46
CA ASP A 96 2.18 -11.85 5.23
C ASP A 96 1.61 -10.64 6.02
N PRO A 97 1.77 -9.41 5.49
CA PRO A 97 1.30 -8.19 6.13
C PRO A 97 -0.21 -8.19 6.40
N LYS A 98 -1.03 -8.77 5.52
CA LYS A 98 -2.47 -8.91 5.73
C LYS A 98 -2.78 -9.78 6.93
N ARG A 99 -2.16 -10.96 7.05
CA ARG A 99 -2.33 -11.83 8.22
C ARG A 99 -1.84 -11.14 9.50
N HIS A 100 -0.72 -10.41 9.43
CA HIS A 100 -0.23 -9.61 10.54
C HIS A 100 -1.29 -8.58 10.99
N LEU A 101 -1.85 -7.82 10.05
CA LEU A 101 -2.90 -6.83 10.32
C LEU A 101 -4.15 -7.45 10.93
N LEU A 102 -4.61 -8.60 10.42
CA LEU A 102 -5.73 -9.34 11.00
C LEU A 102 -5.44 -9.78 12.44
N ASN A 103 -4.21 -10.23 12.72
CA ASN A 103 -3.80 -10.60 14.08
C ASN A 103 -3.76 -9.40 15.04
N LEU A 104 -3.38 -8.22 14.56
CA LEU A 104 -3.49 -6.98 15.33
C LEU A 104 -4.96 -6.62 15.59
N ALA A 105 -5.80 -6.67 14.57
CA ALA A 105 -7.23 -6.35 14.67
C ALA A 105 -7.98 -7.28 15.65
N ARG A 106 -7.60 -8.56 15.71
CA ARG A 106 -8.14 -9.52 16.70
C ARG A 106 -7.91 -9.11 18.15
N LYS A 107 -6.81 -8.41 18.42
CA LYS A 107 -6.45 -7.91 19.75
C LYS A 107 -7.12 -6.57 20.08
N SER A 108 -7.88 -6.01 19.15
CA SER A 108 -8.56 -4.73 19.34
C SER A 108 -9.47 -4.77 20.56
N LYS A 109 -9.40 -3.70 21.36
CA LYS A 109 -10.34 -3.45 22.47
C LYS A 109 -11.72 -3.04 21.94
N ASN A 110 -11.80 -2.57 20.69
CA ASN A 110 -13.06 -2.23 20.05
C ASN A 110 -13.68 -3.48 19.42
N ARG A 111 -14.78 -3.95 20.03
CA ARG A 111 -15.48 -5.15 19.59
C ARG A 111 -16.01 -5.03 18.16
N ASP A 112 -16.62 -3.91 17.80
CA ASP A 112 -17.24 -3.74 16.49
C ASP A 112 -16.19 -3.70 15.39
N LEU A 113 -15.10 -2.96 15.63
CA LEU A 113 -13.97 -2.91 14.70
C LEU A 113 -13.37 -4.30 14.48
N ARG A 114 -13.23 -5.11 15.54
CA ARG A 114 -12.75 -6.48 15.45
C ARG A 114 -13.67 -7.37 14.61
N LEU A 115 -14.98 -7.31 14.84
CA LEU A 115 -15.97 -8.14 14.13
C LEU A 115 -16.14 -7.75 12.66
N GLU A 116 -15.83 -6.49 12.32
CA GLU A 116 -15.87 -6.01 10.94
C GLU A 116 -14.58 -6.29 10.16
N LEU A 117 -13.41 -6.16 10.79
CA LEU A 117 -12.12 -6.38 10.17
C LEU A 117 -11.78 -7.86 9.99
N VAL A 118 -12.23 -8.73 10.89
CA VAL A 118 -11.84 -10.14 10.95
C VAL A 118 -13.07 -11.02 10.77
N SER A 119 -12.96 -12.06 9.96
CA SER A 119 -14.05 -13.02 9.80
C SER A 119 -14.34 -13.77 11.11
N GLN A 120 -15.63 -13.97 11.38
CA GLN A 120 -16.11 -14.69 12.56
C GLN A 120 -16.01 -16.21 12.41
N THR A 121 -16.00 -16.71 11.16
CA THR A 121 -15.92 -18.14 10.85
C THR A 121 -14.50 -18.62 10.64
N ASP A 122 -13.61 -17.73 10.19
CA ASP A 122 -12.20 -18.03 9.95
C ASP A 122 -11.35 -16.82 10.31
N ILE A 123 -10.75 -16.88 11.50
CA ILE A 123 -9.88 -15.82 12.04
C ILE A 123 -8.63 -15.54 11.18
N SER A 124 -8.36 -16.34 10.15
CA SER A 124 -7.33 -16.08 9.14
C SER A 124 -7.76 -15.19 8.00
N LYS A 125 -9.07 -14.96 7.86
CA LYS A 125 -9.64 -14.20 6.77
C LYS A 125 -10.16 -12.85 7.23
N GLN A 126 -10.17 -11.92 6.29
CA GLN A 126 -10.77 -10.61 6.46
C GLN A 126 -12.30 -10.72 6.63
N GLY A 127 -12.85 -9.84 7.46
CA GLY A 127 -14.29 -9.62 7.58
C GLY A 127 -14.85 -8.77 6.43
N THR A 128 -16.17 -8.67 6.35
CA THR A 128 -16.87 -7.90 5.29
C THR A 128 -16.61 -6.39 5.38
N GLY A 129 -16.33 -5.87 6.58
CA GLY A 129 -16.02 -4.47 6.82
C GLY A 129 -14.55 -4.10 6.61
N TYR A 130 -13.69 -5.05 6.22
CA TYR A 130 -12.25 -4.87 6.11
C TYR A 130 -11.85 -3.66 5.24
N ASN A 131 -12.25 -3.67 3.96
CA ASN A 131 -11.90 -2.58 3.04
C ASN A 131 -12.51 -1.23 3.47
N PRO A 132 -13.82 -1.12 3.79
CA PRO A 132 -14.39 0.13 4.28
C PRO A 132 -13.67 0.72 5.51
N ARG A 133 -13.33 -0.12 6.50
CA ARG A 133 -12.64 0.31 7.73
C ARG A 133 -11.21 0.74 7.46
N LEU A 134 -10.46 0.02 6.62
CA LEU A 134 -9.10 0.44 6.27
C LEU A 134 -9.10 1.71 5.41
N CYS A 135 -10.04 1.85 4.49
CA CYS A 135 -10.21 3.10 3.75
C CYS A 135 -10.58 4.27 4.67
N HIS A 136 -11.43 4.05 5.69
CA HIS A 136 -11.72 5.06 6.70
C HIS A 136 -10.44 5.43 7.46
N PHE A 137 -9.72 4.44 8.00
CA PHE A 137 -8.44 4.64 8.68
C PHE A 137 -7.44 5.47 7.87
N VAL A 138 -7.27 5.15 6.58
CA VAL A 138 -6.36 5.88 5.69
C VAL A 138 -6.76 7.35 5.54
N ARG A 139 -8.07 7.64 5.51
CA ARG A 139 -8.58 9.00 5.35
C ARG A 139 -8.52 9.83 6.62
N THR A 140 -8.69 9.21 7.79
CA THR A 140 -8.90 9.95 9.05
C THR A 140 -7.72 9.93 10.01
N HIS A 141 -6.84 8.92 9.94
CA HIS A 141 -5.79 8.72 10.95
C HIS A 141 -4.40 8.53 10.35
N TRP A 142 -4.29 7.79 9.23
CA TRP A 142 -3.01 7.37 8.67
C TRP A 142 -2.17 8.53 8.15
N SER A 143 -0.87 8.52 8.43
CA SER A 143 0.11 9.45 7.91
C SER A 143 1.17 8.73 7.11
N ALA A 144 1.21 9.01 5.80
CA ALA A 144 2.26 8.54 4.92
C ALA A 144 3.67 8.96 5.40
N LYS A 145 3.80 10.17 5.94
CA LYS A 145 5.08 10.70 6.44
C LYS A 145 5.60 9.91 7.63
N ARG A 146 4.74 9.58 8.61
CA ARG A 146 5.13 8.70 9.72
C ARG A 146 5.39 7.27 9.25
N ALA A 147 4.54 6.77 8.37
CA ALA A 147 4.68 5.42 7.82
C ALA A 147 6.02 5.23 7.11
N ALA A 148 6.49 6.22 6.35
CA ALA A 148 7.77 6.18 5.67
C ALA A 148 8.98 6.00 6.61
N ASN A 149 8.88 6.37 7.89
CA ASN A 149 9.95 6.14 8.85
C ASN A 149 10.17 4.65 9.18
N ASN A 150 9.14 3.80 8.98
CA ASN A 150 9.19 2.37 9.26
C ASN A 150 9.11 1.51 7.98
N SER A 151 8.90 2.11 6.81
CA SER A 151 8.78 1.42 5.52
C SER A 151 9.75 2.02 4.49
N PRO A 152 10.90 1.36 4.23
CA PRO A 152 11.83 1.80 3.21
C PRO A 152 11.20 1.87 1.80
N SER A 153 10.26 0.97 1.48
CA SER A 153 9.55 0.99 0.19
C SER A 153 8.63 2.21 0.06
N LEU A 154 7.89 2.56 1.11
CA LEU A 154 7.06 3.77 1.13
C LEU A 154 7.91 5.04 1.12
N ALA A 155 9.03 5.08 1.85
CA ALA A 155 9.95 6.21 1.82
C ALA A 155 10.45 6.51 0.40
N ARG A 156 10.89 5.47 -0.33
CA ARG A 156 11.26 5.60 -1.75
C ARG A 156 10.08 6.02 -2.63
N ALA A 157 8.87 5.56 -2.32
CA ALA A 157 7.66 5.95 -3.03
C ALA A 157 7.35 7.44 -2.86
N LEU A 158 7.34 7.95 -1.63
CA LEU A 158 7.08 9.37 -1.36
C LEU A 158 8.12 10.28 -2.01
N LEU A 159 9.41 9.94 -1.92
CA LEU A 159 10.47 10.70 -2.58
C LEU A 159 10.26 10.82 -4.09
N ARG A 160 9.78 9.75 -4.71
CA ARG A 160 9.56 9.72 -6.16
C ARG A 160 8.24 10.35 -6.58
N ILE A 161 7.21 10.25 -5.76
CA ILE A 161 5.94 10.96 -5.98
C ILE A 161 6.17 12.47 -5.85
N ALA A 162 6.96 12.92 -4.87
CA ALA A 162 7.34 14.33 -4.75
C ALA A 162 8.03 14.85 -6.03
N LYS A 163 9.01 14.10 -6.55
CA LYS A 163 9.67 14.43 -7.83
C LYS A 163 8.75 14.40 -9.05
N LEU A 164 7.66 13.63 -9.00
CA LEU A 164 6.66 13.57 -10.06
C LEU A 164 5.77 14.82 -10.07
N ALA A 165 5.60 15.46 -8.91
CA ALA A 165 4.81 16.68 -8.76
C ALA A 165 5.59 17.96 -9.11
N GLU A 166 6.92 17.87 -9.22
CA GLU A 166 7.75 18.98 -9.68
C GLU A 166 7.49 19.27 -11.16
N PRO A 167 7.28 20.54 -11.57
CA PRO A 167 7.09 20.88 -12.97
C PRO A 167 8.28 20.48 -13.85
N ASN A 168 8.00 20.20 -15.13
CA ASN A 168 9.03 20.04 -16.13
C ASN A 168 9.61 21.42 -16.46
N ASN A 169 10.79 21.72 -15.93
CA ASN A 169 11.64 22.81 -16.42
C ASN A 169 12.16 22.47 -17.82
#